data_AF-A0A539CZB0-F1
#
_entry.id   AF-A0A539CZB0-F1
#
_cell.length_a   1.000
_cell.length_b   1.000
_cell.length_c   1.000
_cell.angle_alpha   90.00
_cell.angle_beta   90.00
_cell.angle_gamma   90.00
#
_symmetry.space_group_name_H-M   'P 1'
#
loop_
_entity.id
_entity.type
_entity.pdbx_description
1 polymer ?
#
loop_
_entity_poly.entity_id
_entity_poly.type
_entity_poly.pdbx_seq_one_letter_code
_entity_poly.pdbx_strand_id
1 'polypeptide(L)'
;MSASTADASNAAAGDRFPYAWALVLVVVHLALLVHFLPPSLVFGKEPITGDDYDLHIGQVWRVVEGLDGWGKSWVYDAKQFAGKPAGVISDAGSKAWELWTFAGWKLGLHRGTAFNTFVLLAFLLAPLLPFVAARLFGLNRRAALLTATLASALWYFDSFAHWLWWVG
;
A
#
# COMPACT_ATOMS: atom_id res chain seq x y z
N MET A 1 10.01 52.62 -2.35
CA MET A 1 8.91 51.83 -2.93
C MET A 1 8.43 50.85 -1.88
N SER A 2 7.32 51.17 -1.21
CA SER A 2 6.70 50.27 -0.22
C SER A 2 5.81 49.29 -0.99
N ALA A 3 6.12 47.99 -0.94
CA ALA A 3 5.17 46.98 -1.37
C ALA A 3 3.87 47.15 -0.57
N SER A 4 2.74 47.17 -1.26
CA SER A 4 1.42 47.27 -0.64
C SER A 4 1.18 46.05 0.24
N THR A 5 0.57 46.23 1.41
CA THR A 5 0.16 45.12 2.30
C THR A 5 -0.73 44.09 1.60
N ALA A 6 -1.43 44.49 0.54
CA ALA A 6 -2.20 43.59 -0.33
C ALA A 6 -1.32 42.60 -1.11
N ASP A 7 -0.15 43.02 -1.61
CA ASP A 7 0.77 42.14 -2.36
C ASP A 7 1.39 41.08 -1.45
N ALA A 8 1.71 41.44 -0.21
CA ALA A 8 2.22 40.49 0.79
C ALA A 8 1.16 39.43 1.19
N SER A 9 -0.11 39.83 1.28
CA SER A 9 -1.21 38.90 1.61
C SER A 9 -1.51 37.91 0.46
N ASN A 10 -1.42 38.35 -0.79
CA ASN A 10 -1.61 37.52 -1.97
C ASN A 10 -0.47 36.52 -2.18
N ALA A 11 0.78 36.94 -1.92
CA ALA A 11 1.94 36.03 -1.94
C ALA A 11 1.82 34.94 -0.86
N ALA A 12 1.44 35.31 0.36
CA ALA A 12 1.23 34.37 1.46
C ALA A 12 0.08 33.38 1.20
N ALA A 13 -0.98 33.80 0.50
CA ALA A 13 -2.07 32.91 0.09
C ALA A 13 -1.63 31.91 -0.99
N GLY A 14 -0.80 32.36 -1.95
CA GLY A 14 -0.23 31.50 -3.01
C GLY A 14 0.67 30.38 -2.47
N ASP A 15 1.38 30.63 -1.38
CA ASP A 15 2.26 29.67 -0.71
C ASP A 15 1.49 28.66 0.16
N ARG A 16 0.30 29.01 0.66
CA ARG A 16 -0.55 28.10 1.47
C ARG A 16 -1.33 27.09 0.63
N PHE A 17 -1.59 27.42 -0.64
CA PHE A 17 -2.42 26.60 -1.53
C PHE A 17 -1.94 25.14 -1.68
N PRO A 18 -0.65 24.85 -1.92
CA PRO A 18 -0.16 23.47 -1.99
C PRO A 18 -0.39 22.66 -0.70
N TYR A 19 -0.32 23.31 0.46
CA TYR A 19 -0.53 22.65 1.75
C TYR A 19 -2.00 22.35 2.01
N ALA A 20 -2.89 23.29 1.67
CA ALA A 20 -4.33 23.05 1.75
C ALA A 20 -4.76 21.92 0.80
N TRP A 21 -4.23 21.90 -0.43
CA TRP A 21 -4.47 20.80 -1.36
C TRP A 21 -3.94 19.47 -0.83
N ALA A 22 -2.70 19.42 -0.35
CA ALA A 22 -2.15 18.21 0.25
C ALA A 22 -3.01 17.68 1.40
N LEU A 23 -3.51 18.57 2.27
CA LEU A 23 -4.41 18.20 3.36
C LEU A 23 -5.73 17.61 2.83
N VAL A 24 -6.37 18.25 1.86
CA VAL A 24 -7.60 17.74 1.23
C VAL A 24 -7.36 16.36 0.62
N LEU A 25 -6.26 16.19 -0.12
CA LEU A 25 -5.89 14.91 -0.71
C LEU A 25 -5.75 13.82 0.36
N VAL A 26 -5.02 14.10 1.44
CA VAL A 26 -4.82 13.15 2.55
C VAL A 26 -6.14 12.81 3.21
N VAL A 27 -6.98 13.79 3.54
CA VAL A 27 -8.26 13.55 4.21
C VAL A 27 -9.20 12.72 3.34
N VAL A 28 -9.33 13.08 2.05
CA VAL A 28 -10.20 12.33 1.12
C VAL A 28 -9.65 10.93 0.89
N HIS A 29 -8.35 10.77 0.69
CA HIS A 29 -7.73 9.46 0.49
C HIS A 29 -7.92 8.56 1.72
N LEU A 30 -7.73 9.09 2.93
CA LEU A 30 -7.94 8.34 4.18
C LEU A 30 -9.42 7.99 4.39
N ALA A 31 -10.35 8.87 4.03
CA ALA A 31 -11.77 8.58 4.10
C ALA A 31 -12.17 7.43 3.16
N LEU A 32 -11.66 7.44 1.92
CA LEU A 32 -11.85 6.34 0.97
C LEU A 32 -11.19 5.05 1.44
N LEU A 33 -9.98 5.14 1.99
CA LEU A 33 -9.28 4.00 2.59
C LEU A 33 -10.13 3.37 3.69
N VAL A 34 -10.64 4.15 4.64
CA VAL A 34 -11.49 3.63 5.73
C VAL A 34 -12.80 3.04 5.21
N HIS A 35 -13.34 3.58 4.11
CA HIS A 35 -14.55 3.06 3.49
C HIS A 35 -14.34 1.68 2.85
N PHE A 36 -13.26 1.51 2.07
CA PHE A 36 -12.97 0.26 1.35
C PHE A 36 -12.22 -0.77 2.19
N LEU A 37 -11.37 -0.31 3.10
CA LEU A 37 -10.50 -1.12 3.95
C LEU A 37 -10.69 -0.72 5.42
N PRO A 38 -11.85 -1.04 6.03
CA PRO A 38 -12.20 -0.59 7.36
C PRO A 38 -11.19 -1.11 8.41
N PRO A 39 -10.91 -0.35 9.48
CA PRO A 39 -9.94 -0.76 10.50
C PRO A 39 -10.23 -2.13 11.14
N SER A 40 -11.50 -2.51 11.26
CA SER A 40 -11.90 -3.84 11.77
C SER A 40 -11.43 -4.98 10.88
N LEU A 41 -11.32 -4.75 9.57
CA LEU A 41 -10.78 -5.70 8.61
C LEU A 41 -9.25 -5.72 8.71
N VAL A 42 -8.61 -4.55 8.68
CA VAL A 42 -7.13 -4.45 8.72
C VAL A 42 -6.55 -5.01 10.02
N PHE A 43 -7.10 -4.60 11.15
CA PHE A 43 -6.60 -4.99 12.48
C PHE A 43 -7.28 -6.25 13.02
N GLY A 44 -8.10 -6.91 12.19
CA GLY A 44 -8.61 -8.24 12.47
C GLY A 44 -7.50 -9.29 12.57
N LYS A 45 -7.78 -10.38 13.27
CA LYS A 45 -6.85 -11.52 13.37
C LYS A 45 -6.92 -12.44 12.15
N GLU A 46 -8.06 -12.49 11.49
CA GLU A 46 -8.23 -13.22 10.25
C GLU A 46 -7.59 -12.44 9.09
N PRO A 47 -6.83 -13.10 8.20
CA PRO A 47 -6.33 -12.45 7.01
C PRO A 47 -7.50 -12.09 6.08
N ILE A 48 -7.33 -11.05 5.28
CA ILE A 48 -8.22 -10.75 4.14
C ILE A 48 -8.12 -11.93 3.17
N THR A 49 -9.26 -12.48 2.78
CA THR A 49 -9.39 -13.70 1.96
C THR A 49 -10.17 -13.42 0.67
N GLY A 50 -10.06 -14.33 -0.29
CA GLY A 50 -10.73 -14.26 -1.59
C GLY A 50 -9.75 -14.08 -2.75
N ASP A 51 -10.04 -14.76 -3.87
CA ASP A 51 -9.29 -14.70 -5.12
C ASP A 51 -7.75 -14.86 -4.92
N ASP A 52 -6.94 -13.89 -5.33
CA ASP A 52 -5.47 -13.94 -5.24
C ASP A 52 -4.95 -13.74 -3.81
N TYR A 53 -5.73 -13.17 -2.88
CA TYR A 53 -5.35 -13.11 -1.47
C TYR A 53 -5.14 -14.51 -0.88
N ASP A 54 -5.95 -15.51 -1.27
CA ASP A 54 -5.82 -16.88 -0.77
C ASP A 54 -4.49 -17.52 -1.21
N LEU A 55 -4.04 -17.19 -2.43
CA LEU A 55 -2.73 -17.58 -2.93
C LEU A 55 -1.61 -16.94 -2.09
N HIS A 56 -1.72 -15.63 -1.83
CA HIS A 56 -0.76 -14.91 -1.00
C HIS A 56 -0.72 -15.43 0.45
N ILE A 57 -1.86 -15.77 1.04
CA ILE A 57 -1.91 -16.37 2.39
C ILE A 57 -1.10 -17.68 2.42
N GLY A 58 -1.32 -18.57 1.45
CA GLY A 58 -0.57 -19.83 1.35
C GLY A 58 0.94 -19.61 1.22
N GLN A 59 1.34 -18.66 0.36
CA GLN A 59 2.74 -18.29 0.17
C GLN A 59 3.37 -17.73 1.46
N VAL A 60 2.68 -16.81 2.14
CA VAL A 60 3.15 -16.16 3.36
C VAL A 60 3.24 -17.13 4.53
N TRP A 61 2.25 -18.00 4.74
CA TRP A 61 2.26 -18.94 5.87
C TRP A 61 3.42 -19.90 5.76
N ARG A 62 3.66 -20.42 4.55
CA ARG A 62 4.80 -21.27 4.25
C ARG A 62 6.13 -20.59 4.54
N VAL A 63 6.30 -19.30 4.22
CA VAL A 63 7.54 -18.57 4.54
C VAL A 63 7.68 -18.29 6.02
N VAL A 64 6.60 -17.91 6.70
CA VAL A 64 6.62 -17.67 8.14
C VAL A 64 6.97 -18.96 8.89
N GLU A 65 6.35 -20.10 8.53
CA GLU A 65 6.69 -21.43 9.08
C GLU A 65 8.12 -21.84 8.70
N GLY A 66 8.52 -21.57 7.46
CA GLY A 66 9.87 -21.82 6.96
C GLY A 66 10.96 -21.16 7.79
N LEU A 67 10.76 -19.88 8.09
CA LEU A 67 11.66 -19.06 8.87
C LEU A 67 11.60 -19.41 10.35
N ASP A 68 10.41 -19.70 10.90
CA ASP A 68 10.24 -20.12 12.30
C ASP A 68 10.87 -21.50 12.57
N GLY A 69 10.73 -22.46 11.66
CA GLY A 69 11.19 -23.83 11.84
C GLY A 69 12.62 -24.08 11.40
N TRP A 70 12.99 -23.64 10.19
CA TRP A 70 14.27 -24.00 9.55
C TRP A 70 15.16 -22.80 9.24
N GLY A 71 14.72 -21.57 9.55
CA GLY A 71 15.45 -20.35 9.20
C GLY A 71 15.60 -20.14 7.69
N LYS A 72 14.70 -20.70 6.88
CA LYS A 72 14.70 -20.58 5.42
C LYS A 72 13.42 -19.91 4.94
N SER A 73 13.56 -18.89 4.10
CA SER A 73 12.43 -18.20 3.45
C SER A 73 11.94 -18.91 2.18
N TRP A 74 12.52 -20.06 1.87
CA TRP A 74 12.13 -20.92 0.76
C TRP A 74 11.78 -22.28 1.35
N VAL A 75 10.52 -22.67 1.18
CA VAL A 75 10.01 -24.00 1.52
C VAL A 75 9.19 -24.47 0.33
N TYR A 76 9.23 -25.76 0.04
CA TYR A 76 8.39 -26.35 -1.00
C TYR A 76 7.15 -26.96 -0.35
N ASP A 77 5.96 -26.49 -0.73
CA ASP A 77 4.71 -27.12 -0.34
C ASP A 77 4.30 -28.17 -1.38
N ALA A 78 4.46 -29.44 -1.02
CA ALA A 78 4.09 -30.56 -1.87
C ALA A 78 2.57 -30.67 -2.08
N LYS A 79 1.72 -30.08 -1.23
CA LYS A 79 0.26 -30.09 -1.39
C LYS A 79 -0.19 -29.07 -2.43
N GLN A 80 0.38 -27.87 -2.40
CA GLN A 80 0.06 -26.79 -3.34
C GLN A 80 0.77 -26.95 -4.69
N PHE A 81 1.98 -27.52 -4.71
CA PHE A 81 2.85 -27.54 -5.90
C PHE A 81 3.27 -28.93 -6.36
N ALA A 82 2.55 -30.00 -6.00
CA ALA A 82 2.84 -31.36 -6.45
C ALA A 82 3.13 -31.41 -7.97
N GLY A 83 4.36 -31.78 -8.34
CA GLY A 83 4.77 -31.91 -9.75
C GLY A 83 5.02 -30.60 -10.50
N LYS A 84 4.99 -29.43 -9.86
CA LYS A 84 5.35 -28.14 -10.46
C LYS A 84 6.49 -27.46 -9.68
N PRO A 85 7.74 -27.44 -10.20
CA PRO A 85 8.83 -26.66 -9.59
C PRO A 85 8.60 -25.13 -9.65
N ALA A 86 7.52 -24.70 -10.33
CA ALA A 86 7.10 -23.29 -10.45
C ALA A 86 6.79 -22.61 -9.11
N GLY A 87 6.61 -23.37 -8.02
CA GLY A 87 6.39 -22.80 -6.68
C GLY A 87 7.52 -21.87 -6.21
N VAL A 88 8.76 -22.05 -6.67
CA VAL A 88 9.90 -21.17 -6.30
C VAL A 88 9.93 -19.87 -7.12
N ILE A 89 9.50 -19.91 -8.39
CA ILE A 89 9.47 -18.73 -9.25
C ILE A 89 8.23 -17.88 -8.92
N SER A 90 7.08 -18.52 -8.67
CA SER A 90 5.85 -17.84 -8.28
C SER A 90 5.97 -17.14 -6.92
N ASP A 91 6.85 -17.64 -6.06
CA ASP A 91 7.18 -17.10 -4.73
C ASP A 91 8.02 -15.80 -4.79
N ALA A 92 8.74 -15.56 -5.89
CA ALA A 92 9.59 -14.38 -6.01
C ALA A 92 8.79 -13.06 -6.01
N GLY A 93 7.56 -13.06 -6.51
CA GLY A 93 6.69 -11.88 -6.56
C GLY A 93 6.13 -11.44 -5.20
N SER A 94 6.10 -12.34 -4.21
CA SER A 94 5.42 -12.13 -2.93
C SER A 94 6.36 -11.84 -1.76
N LYS A 95 7.68 -11.80 -2.00
CA LYS A 95 8.70 -11.68 -0.96
C LYS A 95 8.52 -10.45 -0.06
N ALA A 96 8.07 -9.33 -0.62
CA ALA A 96 7.82 -8.12 0.16
C ALA A 96 6.73 -8.37 1.22
N TRP A 97 5.63 -9.00 0.82
CA TRP A 97 4.51 -9.33 1.71
C TRP A 97 4.90 -10.37 2.76
N GLU A 98 5.66 -11.39 2.34
CA GLU A 98 6.15 -12.45 3.22
C GLU A 98 7.05 -11.92 4.33
N LEU A 99 8.06 -11.12 3.96
CA LEU A 99 9.00 -10.56 4.91
C LEU A 99 8.34 -9.51 5.80
N TRP A 100 7.41 -8.71 5.25
CA TRP A 100 6.60 -7.78 6.06
C TRP A 100 5.80 -8.53 7.12
N THR A 101 5.10 -9.59 6.71
CA THR A 101 4.25 -10.37 7.62
C THR A 101 5.09 -11.09 8.67
N PHE A 102 6.23 -11.67 8.27
CA PHE A 102 7.15 -12.31 9.20
C PHE A 102 7.72 -11.31 10.21
N ALA A 103 8.14 -10.12 9.77
CA ALA A 103 8.62 -9.07 10.66
C ALA A 103 7.53 -8.65 11.66
N GLY A 104 6.31 -8.39 11.19
CA GLY A 104 5.17 -8.05 12.05
C GLY A 104 4.85 -9.16 13.07
N TRP A 105 4.86 -10.42 12.63
CA TRP A 105 4.71 -11.58 13.49
C TRP A 105 5.78 -11.64 14.59
N LYS A 106 7.05 -11.43 14.24
CA LYS A 106 8.16 -11.40 15.21
C LYS A 106 8.11 -10.20 16.16
N LEU A 107 7.46 -9.11 15.76
CA LEU A 107 7.19 -7.96 16.61
C LEU A 107 5.94 -8.13 17.49
N GLY A 108 5.29 -9.30 17.46
CA GLY A 108 4.18 -9.66 18.35
C GLY A 108 2.78 -9.42 17.78
N LEU A 109 2.65 -9.03 16.51
CA LEU A 109 1.34 -8.98 15.84
C LEU A 109 0.81 -10.39 15.58
N HIS A 110 -0.50 -10.55 15.52
CA HIS A 110 -1.10 -11.78 14.98
C HIS A 110 -0.73 -11.92 13.49
N ARG A 111 -0.48 -13.15 12.99
CA ARG A 111 -0.06 -13.37 11.59
C ARG A 111 -1.03 -12.76 10.59
N GLY A 112 -2.33 -12.95 10.76
CA GLY A 112 -3.35 -12.35 9.88
C GLY A 112 -3.38 -10.82 9.95
N THR A 113 -3.21 -10.24 11.14
CA THR A 113 -3.09 -8.77 11.29
C THR A 113 -1.85 -8.25 10.56
N ALA A 114 -0.70 -8.90 10.71
CA ALA A 114 0.52 -8.52 10.01
C ALA A 114 0.36 -8.62 8.49
N PHE A 115 -0.30 -9.68 7.99
CA PHE A 115 -0.66 -9.82 6.57
C PHE A 115 -1.53 -8.66 6.08
N ASN A 116 -2.60 -8.33 6.79
CA ASN A 116 -3.54 -7.27 6.41
C ASN A 116 -2.89 -5.88 6.41
N THR A 117 -1.93 -5.62 7.30
CA THR A 117 -1.21 -4.33 7.32
C THR A 117 -0.36 -4.09 6.08
N PHE A 118 0.03 -5.13 5.34
CA PHE A 118 0.68 -4.96 4.05
C PHE A 118 -0.30 -4.43 2.99
N VAL A 119 -1.55 -4.88 3.01
CA VAL A 119 -2.62 -4.31 2.16
C VAL A 119 -2.83 -2.85 2.50
N LEU A 120 -2.92 -2.52 3.80
CA LEU A 120 -2.98 -1.12 4.24
C LEU A 120 -1.79 -0.30 3.72
N LEU A 121 -0.57 -0.85 3.78
CA LEU A 121 0.61 -0.20 3.26
C LEU A 121 0.48 0.08 1.76
N ALA A 122 0.01 -0.88 0.95
CA ALA A 122 -0.20 -0.69 -0.47
C ALA A 122 -1.16 0.48 -0.77
N PHE A 123 -2.27 0.57 -0.04
CA PHE A 123 -3.23 1.68 -0.16
C PHE A 123 -2.59 3.03 0.19
N LEU A 124 -1.84 3.09 1.30
CA LEU A 124 -1.16 4.32 1.73
C LEU A 124 -0.07 4.76 0.73
N LEU A 125 0.58 3.80 0.07
CA LEU A 125 1.61 4.06 -0.92
C LEU A 125 1.05 4.52 -2.27
N ALA A 126 -0.21 4.21 -2.57
CA ALA A 126 -0.84 4.51 -3.87
C ALA A 126 -0.75 5.99 -4.29
N PRO A 127 -1.04 7.00 -3.43
CA PRO A 127 -0.83 8.40 -3.77
C PRO A 127 0.61 8.87 -3.49
N LEU A 128 1.31 8.24 -2.54
CA LEU A 128 2.64 8.67 -2.09
C LEU A 128 3.72 8.39 -3.13
N LEU A 129 3.74 7.19 -3.72
CA LEU A 129 4.76 6.82 -4.70
C LEU A 129 4.70 7.69 -5.97
N PRO A 130 3.53 7.97 -6.57
CA PRO A 130 3.43 8.88 -7.71
C PRO A 130 3.80 10.32 -7.35
N PHE A 131 3.47 10.79 -6.15
CA PHE A 131 3.94 12.09 -5.66
C PHE A 131 5.47 12.16 -5.62
N VAL A 132 6.11 11.18 -4.98
CA VAL A 132 7.58 11.12 -4.87
C VAL A 132 8.23 10.98 -6.24
N ALA A 133 7.70 10.10 -7.10
CA ALA A 133 8.17 9.96 -8.46
C ALA A 133 8.11 11.27 -9.24
N ALA A 134 6.97 11.98 -9.20
CA ALA A 134 6.83 13.29 -9.83
C ALA A 134 7.87 14.31 -9.33
N ARG A 135 8.17 14.29 -8.02
CA ARG A 135 9.22 15.14 -7.43
C ARG A 135 10.62 14.75 -7.90
N LEU A 136 10.91 13.45 -8.01
CA LEU A 136 12.20 12.93 -8.52
C LEU A 136 12.40 13.25 -10.01
N PHE A 137 11.33 13.29 -10.81
CA PHE A 137 11.37 13.75 -12.20
C PHE A 137 11.43 15.28 -12.35
N GLY A 138 11.58 16.04 -11.26
CA GLY A 138 11.75 17.49 -11.29
C GLY A 138 10.45 18.29 -11.47
N LEU A 139 9.27 17.66 -11.43
CA LEU A 139 8.00 18.36 -11.54
C LEU A 139 7.76 19.23 -10.30
N ASN A 140 7.20 20.43 -10.48
CA ASN A 140 6.89 21.33 -9.37
C ASN A 140 5.86 20.71 -8.40
N ARG A 141 5.72 21.29 -7.19
CA ARG A 141 4.84 20.74 -6.14
C ARG A 141 3.38 20.60 -6.59
N ARG A 142 2.87 21.54 -7.39
CA ARG A 142 1.48 21.50 -7.87
C ARG A 142 1.27 20.34 -8.84
N ALA A 143 2.20 20.14 -9.77
CA ALA A 143 2.19 19.00 -10.68
C ALA A 143 2.30 17.67 -9.90
N ALA A 144 3.17 17.58 -8.89
CA ALA A 144 3.27 16.38 -8.07
C ALA A 144 1.99 16.09 -7.26
N LEU A 145 1.35 17.11 -6.69
CA LEU A 145 0.05 16.98 -6.02
C LEU A 145 -1.07 16.58 -6.98
N LEU A 146 -1.05 17.10 -8.21
CA LEU A 146 -1.96 16.67 -9.26
C LEU A 146 -1.77 15.19 -9.59
N THR A 147 -0.52 14.75 -9.78
CA THR A 147 -0.20 13.34 -10.03
C THR A 147 -0.70 12.44 -8.90
N ALA A 148 -0.48 12.84 -7.65
CA ALA A 148 -0.95 12.09 -6.48
C ALA A 148 -2.49 12.04 -6.39
N THR A 149 -3.15 13.15 -6.73
CA THR A 149 -4.61 13.23 -6.77
C THR A 149 -5.19 12.32 -7.84
N LEU A 150 -4.61 12.36 -9.06
CA LEU A 150 -5.02 11.49 -10.16
C LEU A 150 -4.75 10.02 -9.86
N ALA A 151 -3.62 9.70 -9.23
CA ALA A 151 -3.31 8.35 -8.80
C ALA A 151 -4.32 7.85 -7.75
N SER A 152 -4.66 8.67 -6.75
CA SER A 152 -5.70 8.32 -5.78
C SER A 152 -7.06 8.14 -6.44
N ALA A 153 -7.42 8.99 -7.40
CA ALA A 153 -8.69 8.86 -8.12
C ALA A 153 -8.72 7.57 -8.96
N LEU A 154 -7.65 7.28 -9.68
CA LEU A 154 -7.50 6.03 -10.43
C LEU A 154 -7.64 4.82 -9.50
N TRP A 155 -6.96 4.84 -8.35
CA TRP A 155 -6.96 3.72 -7.40
C TRP A 155 -8.36 3.31 -6.94
N TYR A 156 -9.26 4.28 -6.67
CA TYR A 156 -10.59 3.99 -6.13
C TYR A 156 -11.71 3.94 -7.19
N PHE A 157 -11.59 4.70 -8.28
CA PHE A 157 -12.69 4.90 -9.24
C PHE A 157 -12.49 4.21 -10.59
N ASP A 158 -11.27 3.78 -10.93
CA ASP A 158 -11.07 2.96 -12.13
C ASP A 158 -11.41 1.49 -11.84
N SER A 159 -12.23 0.89 -12.69
CA SER A 159 -12.72 -0.48 -12.48
C SER A 159 -11.61 -1.52 -12.51
N PHE A 160 -10.58 -1.32 -13.34
CA PHE A 160 -9.49 -2.28 -13.44
C PHE A 160 -8.54 -2.17 -12.25
N ALA A 161 -8.14 -0.95 -11.88
CA ALA A 161 -7.34 -0.72 -10.68
C ALA A 161 -8.04 -1.20 -9.41
N HIS A 162 -9.34 -0.94 -9.29
CA HIS A 162 -10.17 -1.44 -8.19
C HIS A 162 -10.20 -2.96 -8.16
N TRP A 163 -10.43 -3.61 -9.31
CA TRP A 163 -10.44 -5.05 -9.40
C TRP A 163 -9.11 -5.67 -8.95
N LEU A 164 -7.96 -5.10 -9.33
CA LEU A 164 -6.64 -5.62 -8.96
C LEU A 164 -6.44 -5.70 -7.44
N TRP A 165 -6.74 -4.64 -6.68
CA TRP A 165 -6.57 -4.72 -5.21
C TRP A 165 -7.75 -5.37 -4.51
N TRP A 166 -8.92 -5.48 -5.16
CA TRP A 166 -10.07 -6.21 -4.62
C TRP A 166 -9.85 -7.72 -4.62
N VAL A 167 -9.24 -8.24 -5.69
CA VAL A 167 -8.94 -9.67 -5.84
C VAL A 167 -7.63 -10.09 -5.19
N GLY A 168 -6.67 -9.17 -5.00
CA GLY A 168 -5.38 -9.44 -4.37
C GLY A 168 -4.21 -9.22 -5.31
#